data_AF-A0A452XJH2-F1
#
_entry.id   AF-A0A452XJH2-F1
#
_cell.length_a   1.000
_cell.length_b   1.000
_cell.length_c   1.000
_cell.angle_alpha   90.00
_cell.angle_beta   90.00
_cell.angle_gamma   90.00
#
_symmetry.space_group_name_H-M   'P 1'
#
loop_
_entity.id
_entity.type
_entity.pdbx_description
1 polymer ?
#
loop_
_entity_poly.entity_id
_entity_poly.type
_entity_poly.pdbx_seq_one_letter_code
_entity_poly.pdbx_strand_id
1 'polypeptide(L)' 'MVPVKVYGLPMNGSVARVLACLEEVDAEYEVVVVDLHTGEHKRL' A
#
# COMPACT_ATOMS: atom_id res chain seq x y z
N MET A 1 -2.52 -7.47 -16.61
CA MET A 1 -1.11 -7.46 -16.14
C MET A 1 -1.07 -8.13 -14.77
N VAL A 2 0.07 -8.24 -14.09
CA VAL A 2 0.07 -8.69 -12.68
C VAL A 2 -0.20 -7.46 -11.80
N PRO A 3 -1.14 -7.51 -10.83
CA PRO A 3 -1.43 -6.37 -9.95
C PRO A 3 -0.20 -5.95 -9.15
N VAL A 4 0.03 -4.65 -9.01
CA VAL A 4 1.10 -4.15 -8.14
C VAL A 4 0.70 -4.29 -6.67
N LYS A 5 1.67 -4.52 -5.79
CA LYS A 5 1.42 -4.64 -4.34
C LYS A 5 1.86 -3.38 -3.63
N VAL A 6 0.96 -2.80 -2.84
CA VAL A 6 1.24 -1.67 -1.95
C VAL A 6 1.25 -2.17 -0.51
N TYR A 7 2.43 -2.13 0.12
CA TYR A 7 2.61 -2.57 1.50
C TYR A 7 2.43 -1.40 2.46
N GLY A 8 1.48 -1.49 3.38
CA GLY A 8 1.26 -0.47 4.40
C GLY A 8 -0.18 -0.42 4.93
N LEU A 9 -0.43 0.54 5.83
CA LEU A 9 -1.77 0.82 6.32
C LEU A 9 -2.50 1.75 5.32
N PRO A 10 -3.65 1.36 4.74
CA PRO A 10 -4.38 2.19 3.77
C PRO A 10 -4.67 3.62 4.25
N MET A 11 -4.97 3.78 5.54
CA MET A 11 -5.29 5.06 6.17
C MET A 11 -4.05 5.93 6.47
N ASN A 12 -2.84 5.43 6.25
CA ASN A 12 -1.62 6.23 6.36
C ASN A 12 -1.54 7.19 5.17
N GLY A 13 -1.30 8.48 5.43
CA GLY A 13 -1.27 9.51 4.39
C GLY A 13 -0.29 9.23 3.24
N SER A 14 0.84 8.56 3.50
CA SER A 14 1.79 8.18 2.45
C SER A 14 1.28 7.03 1.59
N VAL A 15 0.59 6.05 2.19
CA VAL A 15 -0.02 4.92 1.45
C VAL A 15 -1.20 5.43 0.63
N ALA A 16 -2.08 6.23 1.22
CA ALA A 16 -3.23 6.82 0.54
C ALA A 16 -2.84 7.63 -0.71
N ARG A 17 -1.70 8.35 -0.67
CA ARG A 17 -1.17 9.06 -1.85
C ARG A 17 -0.82 8.11 -2.99
N VAL A 18 -0.17 6.98 -2.69
CA VAL A 18 0.17 5.98 -3.71
C VAL A 18 -1.11 5.38 -4.31
N LEU A 19 -2.09 5.04 -3.47
CA LEU A 19 -3.37 4.51 -3.93
C LEU A 19 -4.10 5.50 -4.84
N ALA A 20 -4.15 6.79 -4.47
CA ALA A 20 -4.75 7.83 -5.31
C ALA A 20 -4.11 7.90 -6.71
N CYS A 21 -2.77 7.84 -6.80
CA CYS A 21 -2.09 7.82 -8.10
C CYS A 21 -2.38 6.56 -8.92
N LEU A 22 -2.57 5.40 -8.27
CA LEU A 22 -2.91 4.15 -8.95
C LEU A 22 -4.34 4.18 -9.49
N GLU A 23 -5.28 4.74 -8.71
CA GLU A 23 -6.65 4.99 -9.14
C GLU A 23 -6.71 5.97 -10.33
N GLU A 24 -5.94 7.07 -10.28
CA GLU A 24 -5.89 8.08 -11.36
C GLU A 24 -5.47 7.50 -12.72
N VAL A 25 -4.74 6.39 -12.73
CA VAL A 25 -4.25 5.73 -13.96
C VAL A 25 -4.92 4.39 -14.25
N ASP A 26 -6.00 4.06 -13.53
CA ASP A 26 -6.75 2.80 -13.66
C ASP A 26 -5.84 1.54 -13.57
N ALA A 27 -4.86 1.58 -12.67
CA ALA A 27 -3.95 0.47 -12.45
C ALA A 27 -4.55 -0.57 -11.49
N GLU A 28 -4.41 -1.85 -11.82
CA GLU A 28 -4.74 -2.94 -10.89
C GLU A 28 -3.72 -3.03 -9.75
N TYR A 29 -4.19 -3.04 -8.51
CA TYR A 29 -3.34 -3.17 -7.33
C TYR A 29 -3.98 -3.98 -6.18
N GLU A 30 -3.13 -4.46 -5.29
CA GLU A 30 -3.49 -5.10 -4.03
C GLU A 30 -2.83 -4.34 -2.87
N VAL A 31 -3.57 -4.11 -1.78
CA VAL A 31 -3.00 -3.57 -0.55
C VAL A 31 -2.66 -4.71 0.40
N VAL A 32 -1.37 -4.86 0.69
CA VAL A 32 -0.88 -5.77 1.72
C VAL A 32 -0.73 -4.98 3.01
N VAL A 33 -1.61 -5.25 3.97
CA VAL A 33 -1.61 -4.56 5.25
C VAL A 33 -0.33 -4.89 6.02
N VAL A 34 0.37 -3.86 6.47
CA VAL A 34 1.55 -3.97 7.35
C VAL A 34 1.23 -3.30 8.67
N ASP A 35 1.30 -4.04 9.76
CA ASP A 35 1.05 -3.54 11.11
C ASP A 35 2.26 -2.72 11.61
N LEU A 36 2.09 -1.40 11.63
CA LEU A 36 3.11 -0.47 12.10
C LEU A 36 3.27 -0.48 13.63
N HIS A 37 2.24 -0.89 14.38
CA HIS A 37 2.26 -0.94 15.84
C HIS A 37 3.10 -2.12 16.35
N THR A 38 3.02 -3.27 15.68
CA THR A 38 3.85 -4.44 16.02
C THR A 38 5.29 -4.34 15.49
N GLY A 39 5.59 -3.32 14.67
CA GLY A 39 6.90 -3.13 14.07
C GLY A 39 7.16 -4.06 12.87
N GLU A 40 6.13 -4.59 12.24
CA GLU A 40 6.24 -5.52 11.11
C GLU A 40 7.11 -4.96 9.97
N HIS A 41 6.99 -3.66 9.69
CA HIS A 41 7.80 -2.92 8.71
C HIS A 41 9.31 -2.91 8.95
N LYS A 42 9.79 -3.41 10.10
CA LYS A 42 11.22 -3.52 10.44
C LYS A 42 11.74 -4.95 10.35
N ARG A 43 10.88 -5.93 10.09
CA ARG A 43 11.30 -7.32 9.92
C ARG A 43 11.98 -7.45 8.56
N LEU A 44 13.23 -7.92 8.58
CA LEU A 44 14.04 -8.24 7.41
C LEU A 44 13.62 -9.57 6.82
#